data_AF-A0A4C1ZGQ0-F1
#
_entry.id   AF-A0A4C1ZGQ0-F1
#
_cell.length_a   1.000
_cell.length_b   1.000
_cell.length_c   1.000
_cell.angle_alpha   90.00
_cell.angle_beta   90.00
_cell.angle_gamma   90.00
#
_symmetry.space_group_name_H-M   'P 1'
#
loop_
_entity.id
_entity.type
_entity.pdbx_description
1 polymer ?
#
loop_
_entity_poly.entity_id
_entity_poly.type
_entity_poly.pdbx_seq_one_letter_code
_entity_poly.pdbx_strand_id
1 'polypeptide(L)'
;MAHVQSILRRHTHVVHRTRKHVKVEKSLRGKAKDAVRNLLNYSKNSETVMNALEKRFGRPDAIAIAEIQNLRTLQRPTDSPNSICEFAGDFTNIISSLRKLKKNIIFIIQK
;
A
#
# COMPACT_ATOMS: atom_id res chain seq x y z
N MET A 1 34.78 -10.76 -11.39
CA MET A 1 33.91 -10.72 -10.19
C MET A 1 32.67 -9.82 -10.32
N ALA A 2 32.74 -8.64 -10.95
CA ALA A 2 31.58 -7.74 -11.11
C ALA A 2 30.38 -8.33 -11.90
N HIS A 3 30.65 -9.18 -12.89
CA HIS A 3 29.60 -9.81 -13.72
C HIS A 3 28.69 -10.76 -12.92
N VAL A 4 29.30 -11.59 -12.05
CA VAL A 4 28.60 -12.55 -11.19
C VAL A 4 27.72 -11.85 -10.16
N GLN A 5 28.20 -10.75 -9.57
CA GLN A 5 27.42 -9.90 -8.67
C GLN A 5 26.20 -9.26 -9.37
N SER A 6 26.33 -8.87 -10.64
CA SER A 6 25.20 -8.30 -11.41
C SER A 6 24.12 -9.36 -11.72
N ILE A 7 24.54 -10.60 -12.03
CA ILE A 7 23.63 -11.73 -12.28
C ILE A 7 22.90 -12.11 -10.99
N LEU A 8 23.62 -12.19 -9.86
CA LEU A 8 23.04 -12.52 -8.57
C LEU A 8 22.04 -11.46 -8.09
N ARG A 9 22.32 -10.17 -8.34
CA ARG A 9 21.37 -9.06 -8.08
C ARG A 9 20.14 -9.16 -8.98
N ARG A 10 20.29 -9.44 -10.27
CA ARG A 10 19.14 -9.63 -11.17
C ARG A 10 18.28 -10.82 -10.73
N HIS A 11 18.90 -11.95 -10.37
CA HIS A 11 18.18 -13.13 -9.89
C HIS A 11 17.44 -12.87 -8.59
N THR A 12 18.07 -12.21 -7.62
CA THR A 12 17.40 -11.84 -6.37
C THR A 12 16.25 -10.87 -6.62
N HIS A 13 16.42 -9.83 -7.45
CA HIS A 13 15.31 -8.94 -7.81
C HIS A 13 14.15 -9.66 -8.49
N VAL A 14 14.42 -10.59 -9.42
CA VAL A 14 13.39 -11.37 -10.11
C VAL A 14 12.67 -12.30 -9.15
N VAL A 15 13.38 -13.01 -8.26
CA VAL A 15 12.81 -13.95 -7.29
C VAL A 15 11.98 -13.23 -6.21
N HIS A 16 12.43 -12.08 -5.71
CA HIS A 16 11.63 -11.29 -4.77
C HIS A 16 10.38 -10.70 -5.44
N ARG A 17 10.45 -10.36 -6.74
CA ARG A 17 9.32 -9.84 -7.54
C ARG A 17 8.27 -10.91 -7.83
N THR A 18 8.67 -12.12 -8.20
CA THR A 18 7.76 -13.25 -8.41
C THR A 18 7.10 -13.72 -7.11
N ARG A 19 7.83 -13.74 -5.98
CA ARG A 19 7.25 -14.09 -4.67
C ARG A 19 6.14 -13.13 -4.22
N LYS A 20 6.28 -11.82 -4.48
CA LYS A 20 5.24 -10.83 -4.13
C LYS A 20 3.95 -11.04 -4.95
N HIS A 21 4.07 -11.35 -6.24
CA HIS A 21 2.92 -11.61 -7.13
C HIS A 21 2.12 -12.84 -6.68
N VAL A 22 2.82 -13.95 -6.39
CA VAL A 22 2.19 -15.20 -5.92
C VAL A 22 1.48 -15.01 -4.57
N LYS A 23 1.99 -14.12 -3.69
CA LYS A 23 1.36 -13.87 -2.39
C LYS A 23 0.01 -13.13 -2.52
N VAL A 24 -0.07 -12.12 -3.40
CA VAL A 24 -1.31 -11.37 -3.67
C VAL A 24 -2.38 -12.29 -4.27
N GLU A 25 -2.02 -13.12 -5.23
CA GLU A 25 -2.95 -14.08 -5.85
C GLU A 25 -3.49 -15.10 -4.83
N LYS A 26 -2.62 -15.58 -3.93
CA LYS A 26 -3.02 -16.53 -2.88
C LYS A 26 -3.92 -15.92 -1.81
N SER A 27 -3.80 -14.61 -1.54
CA SER A 27 -4.63 -13.91 -0.54
C SER A 27 -6.04 -13.58 -1.03
N LEU A 28 -6.29 -13.57 -2.34
CA LEU A 28 -7.60 -13.24 -2.90
C LEU A 28 -8.49 -14.49 -3.00
N ARG A 29 -9.79 -14.30 -2.70
CA ARG A 29 -10.82 -15.34 -2.70
C ARG A 29 -12.13 -14.80 -3.26
N GLY A 30 -12.95 -15.68 -3.82
CA GLY A 30 -14.29 -15.36 -4.34
C GLY A 30 -14.30 -14.19 -5.32
N LYS A 31 -15.31 -13.32 -5.21
CA LYS A 31 -15.54 -12.17 -6.12
C LYS A 31 -14.33 -11.26 -6.28
N ALA A 32 -13.50 -11.10 -5.26
CA ALA A 32 -12.29 -10.29 -5.34
C ALA A 32 -11.24 -10.91 -6.27
N LYS A 33 -11.09 -12.25 -6.25
CA LYS A 33 -10.19 -12.97 -7.17
C LYS A 33 -10.70 -12.88 -8.61
N ASP A 34 -12.00 -13.05 -8.81
CA ASP A 34 -12.61 -12.99 -10.14
C ASP A 34 -12.49 -11.59 -10.77
N ALA A 35 -12.70 -10.53 -9.98
CA ALA A 35 -12.59 -9.15 -10.44
C ALA A 35 -11.18 -8.75 -10.90
N VAL A 36 -10.13 -9.43 -10.41
CA VAL A 36 -8.73 -9.12 -10.74
C VAL A 36 -8.05 -10.23 -11.55
N ARG A 37 -8.77 -11.31 -11.87
CA ARG A 37 -8.22 -12.48 -12.58
C ARG A 37 -7.55 -12.09 -13.89
N ASN A 38 -8.20 -11.26 -14.70
CA ASN A 38 -7.61 -10.77 -15.95
C ASN A 38 -6.40 -9.88 -15.68
N LEU A 39 -6.44 -9.03 -14.65
CA LEU A 39 -5.30 -8.19 -14.29
C LEU A 39 -4.07 -9.02 -13.89
N LEU A 40 -4.26 -10.07 -13.07
CA LEU A 40 -3.19 -10.97 -12.62
C LEU A 40 -2.64 -11.86 -13.76
N ASN A 41 -3.49 -12.28 -14.70
CA ASN A 41 -3.09 -13.14 -15.80
C ASN A 41 -2.20 -12.42 -16.84
N TYR A 42 -2.41 -11.10 -17.04
CA TYR A 42 -1.70 -10.33 -18.06
C TYR A 42 -0.56 -9.46 -17.51
N SER A 43 -0.50 -9.26 -16.19
CA SER A 43 0.53 -8.42 -15.58
C SER A 43 1.85 -9.17 -15.36
N LYS A 44 2.91 -8.78 -16.07
CA LYS A 44 4.27 -9.28 -15.82
C LYS A 44 4.95 -8.66 -14.58
N ASN A 45 4.33 -7.65 -13.97
CA ASN A 45 4.93 -6.85 -12.90
C ASN A 45 3.94 -6.61 -11.74
N SER A 46 4.37 -6.96 -10.52
CA SER A 46 3.63 -6.74 -9.28
C SER A 46 3.26 -5.27 -9.01
N GLU A 47 4.12 -4.34 -9.42
CA GLU A 47 3.86 -2.91 -9.22
C GLU A 47 2.73 -2.40 -10.11
N THR A 48 2.64 -2.91 -11.34
CA THR A 48 1.54 -2.63 -12.25
C THR A 48 0.22 -3.19 -11.72
N VAL A 49 0.24 -4.38 -11.10
CA VAL A 49 -0.92 -4.95 -10.42
C VAL A 49 -1.36 -4.06 -9.27
N MET A 50 -0.45 -3.69 -8.37
CA MET A 50 -0.78 -2.87 -7.20
C MET A 50 -1.35 -1.51 -7.62
N ASN A 51 -0.75 -0.83 -8.60
CA ASN A 51 -1.28 0.43 -9.12
C ASN A 51 -2.67 0.29 -9.75
N ALA A 52 -2.92 -0.81 -10.48
CA ALA A 52 -4.22 -1.07 -11.08
C ALA A 52 -5.29 -1.42 -10.03
N LEU A 53 -4.91 -2.15 -8.97
CA LEU A 53 -5.77 -2.41 -7.83
C LEU A 53 -6.09 -1.13 -7.06
N GLU A 54 -5.10 -0.28 -6.80
CA GLU A 54 -5.30 1.02 -6.17
C GLU A 54 -6.20 1.93 -7.02
N LYS A 55 -6.03 1.96 -8.35
CA LYS A 55 -6.92 2.73 -9.23
C LYS A 55 -8.35 2.20 -9.25
N ARG A 56 -8.54 0.88 -9.24
CA ARG A 56 -9.88 0.25 -9.37
C ARG A 56 -10.63 0.16 -8.05
N PHE A 57 -9.91 -0.01 -6.94
CA PHE A 57 -10.49 -0.35 -5.64
C PHE A 57 -9.95 0.50 -4.49
N GLY A 58 -8.98 1.37 -4.72
CA GLY A 58 -8.28 2.10 -3.66
C GLY A 58 -9.12 3.10 -2.88
N ARG A 59 -10.39 3.35 -3.29
CA ARG A 59 -11.39 4.22 -2.64
C ARG A 59 -10.76 5.28 -1.72
N PRO A 60 -9.92 6.18 -2.28
CA PRO A 60 -9.08 7.08 -1.50
C PRO A 60 -9.90 8.01 -0.61
N ASP A 61 -11.09 8.36 -1.07
CA ASP A 61 -12.17 9.05 -0.38
C ASP A 61 -12.64 8.31 0.89
N ALA A 62 -12.92 7.01 0.81
CA ALA A 62 -13.33 6.22 1.96
C ALA A 62 -12.20 6.10 3.01
N ILE A 63 -10.95 5.94 2.55
CA ILE A 63 -9.78 5.90 3.44
C ILE A 63 -9.59 7.25 4.13
N ALA A 64 -9.71 8.36 3.38
CA ALA A 64 -9.60 9.71 3.96
C ALA A 64 -10.68 9.96 5.02
N ILE A 65 -11.92 9.54 4.77
CA ILE A 65 -13.02 9.66 5.74
C ILE A 65 -12.71 8.85 7.02
N ALA A 66 -12.25 7.61 6.88
CA ALA A 66 -11.88 6.77 8.02
C ALA A 66 -10.74 7.39 8.85
N GLU A 67 -9.72 7.91 8.20
CA GLU A 67 -8.59 8.56 8.89
C GLU A 67 -9.00 9.88 9.57
N ILE A 68 -9.90 10.66 8.97
CA ILE A 68 -10.49 11.85 9.61
C ILE A 68 -11.32 11.44 10.84
N GLN A 69 -12.04 10.31 10.77
CA GLN A 69 -12.77 9.79 11.93
C GLN A 69 -11.80 9.34 13.04
N ASN A 70 -10.72 8.64 12.70
CA ASN A 70 -9.67 8.25 13.66
C ASN A 70 -9.08 9.48 14.37
N LEU A 71 -8.84 10.58 13.65
CA LEU A 71 -8.39 11.84 14.27
C LEU A 71 -9.43 12.43 15.24
N ARG A 72 -10.72 12.38 14.88
CA ARG A 72 -11.80 12.89 15.74
C ARG A 72 -12.00 12.06 17.00
N THR A 73 -11.74 10.76 16.92
CA THR A 73 -11.86 9.82 18.04
C THR A 73 -10.53 9.59 18.77
N LEU A 74 -9.46 10.26 18.35
CA LEU A 74 -8.14 10.10 18.94
C LEU A 74 -8.20 10.51 20.41
N GLN A 75 -7.89 9.58 21.30
CA GLN A 75 -7.97 9.84 22.73
C GLN A 75 -6.95 10.91 23.12
N ARG A 76 -7.35 11.82 24.00
CA ARG A 76 -6.43 12.79 24.56
C ARG A 76 -5.37 12.03 25.36
N PRO A 77 -4.07 12.31 25.15
CA PRO A 77 -3.04 11.68 25.95
C PRO A 77 -3.22 12.05 27.43
N THR A 78 -2.87 11.11 28.30
CA THR A 78 -2.74 11.36 29.74
C THR A 78 -1.38 11.97 30.02
N ASP A 79 -1.11 12.37 31.27
CA ASP A 79 0.21 12.90 31.64
C ASP A 79 1.32 11.83 31.71
N SER A 80 1.00 10.57 31.38
CA SER A 80 2.00 9.51 31.28
C SER A 80 2.82 9.63 29.99
N PRO A 81 4.16 9.55 30.05
CA PRO A 81 5.03 9.63 28.87
C PRO A 81 4.67 8.64 27.76
N ASN A 82 4.25 7.42 28.13
CA ASN A 82 3.86 6.39 27.17
C ASN A 82 2.62 6.81 26.38
N SER A 83 1.59 7.34 27.04
CA SER A 83 0.37 7.77 26.35
C SER A 83 0.61 8.96 25.41
N ILE A 84 1.55 9.86 25.75
CA ILE A 84 1.95 10.97 24.89
C ILE A 84 2.67 10.44 23.64
N CYS A 85 3.57 9.46 23.81
CA CYS A 85 4.27 8.81 22.71
C CYS A 85 3.32 8.05 21.77
N GLU A 86 2.37 7.29 22.33
CA GLU A 86 1.36 6.56 21.57
C GLU A 86 0.47 7.52 20.78
N PHE A 87 -0.05 8.56 21.42
CA PHE A 87 -0.83 9.61 20.76
C PHE A 87 -0.04 10.26 19.61
N ALA A 88 1.22 10.63 19.85
CA ALA A 88 2.06 11.24 18.83
C ALA A 88 2.33 10.29 17.66
N GLY A 89 2.51 9.00 17.95
CA GLY A 89 2.66 7.95 16.95
C GLY A 89 1.43 7.81 16.07
N ASP A 90 0.26 7.65 16.70
CA ASP A 90 -1.02 7.51 16.00
C ASP A 90 -1.35 8.76 15.18
N PHE A 91 -1.17 9.95 15.76
CA PHE A 91 -1.33 11.20 15.04
C PHE A 91 -0.41 11.29 13.81
N THR A 92 0.87 10.96 13.98
CA THR A 92 1.85 10.98 12.88
C THR A 92 1.51 9.98 11.79
N ASN A 93 1.02 8.79 12.16
CA ASN A 93 0.59 7.76 11.24
C ASN A 93 -0.60 8.24 10.41
N ILE A 94 -1.63 8.79 11.05
CA ILE A 94 -2.84 9.28 10.38
C ILE A 94 -2.50 10.42 9.40
N ILE A 95 -1.71 11.41 9.84
CA ILE A 95 -1.26 12.52 8.98
C ILE A 95 -0.42 12.01 7.79
N SER A 96 0.43 11.01 8.03
CA SER A 96 1.24 10.39 6.97
C SER A 96 0.38 9.67 5.93
N SER A 97 -0.65 8.94 6.36
CA SER A 97 -1.65 8.32 5.49
C SER A 97 -2.36 9.36 4.62
N LEU A 98 -2.89 10.42 5.23
CA LEU A 98 -3.59 11.50 4.52
C LEU A 98 -2.68 12.22 3.50
N ARG A 99 -1.41 12.47 3.84
CA ARG A 99 -0.43 13.07 2.90
C ARG A 99 -0.14 12.16 1.70
N LYS A 100 -0.08 10.84 1.91
CA LYS A 100 0.10 9.86 0.82
C LYS A 100 -1.11 9.86 -0.12
N LEU A 101 -2.33 9.91 0.43
CA LEU A 101 -3.57 10.00 -0.36
C LEU A 101 -3.60 11.27 -1.24
N LYS A 102 -3.23 12.44 -0.67
CA LYS A 102 -3.13 13.70 -1.43
C LYS A 102 -2.17 13.59 -2.62
N LYS A 103 -1.00 12.97 -2.43
CA LYS A 103 -0.01 12.77 -3.53
C LYS A 103 -0.54 11.83 -4.61
N ASN A 104 -1.27 10.78 -4.24
CA ASN A 104 -1.83 9.82 -5.20
C ASN A 104 -2.96 10.42 -6.04
N ILE A 105 -3.83 11.26 -5.47
CA ILE A 105 -4.90 11.95 -6.23
C ILE A 105 -4.30 12.88 -7.30
N ILE A 106 -3.27 13.64 -6.97
CA ILE A 106 -2.60 14.55 -7.90
C ILE A 106 -1.95 13.78 -9.06
N PHE A 107 -1.33 12.62 -8.79
CA PHE A 107 -0.68 11.80 -9.81
C PHE A 107 -1.68 11.13 -10.77
N ILE A 108 -2.92 10.87 -10.34
CA ILE A 108 -3.97 10.28 -11.18
C ILE A 108 -4.60 11.31 -12.12
N ILE A 109 -4.67 12.60 -11.72
CA ILE A 109 -5.30 13.66 -12.52
C ILE A 109 -4.34 14.21 -13.60
N GLN A 110 -3.02 14.05 -13.45
CA GLN A 110 -2.03 14.55 -14.42
C GLN A 110 -1.55 13.51 -15.46
N LYS A 111 -2.28 12.41 -15.67
CA LYS A 111 -1.92 11.37 -16.64
C LYS A 111 -3.12 10.90 -17.45
#